data_AF-A0A839F288-F1
#
_entry.id   AF-A0A839F288-F1
#
_cell.length_a   1.000
_cell.length_b   1.000
_cell.length_c   1.000
_cell.angle_alpha   90.00
_cell.angle_beta   90.00
_cell.angle_gamma   90.00
#
_symmetry.space_group_name_H-M   'P 1'
#
loop_
_entity.id
_entity.type
_entity.pdbx_description
1 polymer ?
#
loop_
_entity_poly.entity_id
_entity_poly.type
_entity_poly.pdbx_seq_one_letter_code
_entity_poly.pdbx_strand_id
1 'polypeptide(L)'
;MMQSQWRTDRTLIEMAKIVMMKSGGRAEEYINHYMDGTGTPKYFMASQLLNEDSGVSRGFINAINNEAKKSPMKPGQKGRYWVKQEYYTNKDWWMALGSFPLDWVYMGERQSNGTTMLELTISGKNEYKWHPDEDRETKLVHQAADRLRHPQTNVLDILQPTQPAANFWMYATPCTYLVPYSGAYAY
;
A
#
# COMPACT_ATOMS: atom_id res chain seq x y z
N MET A 1 -37.56 -13.18 7.57
CA MET A 1 -36.35 -14.00 7.35
C MET A 1 -35.16 -13.15 7.76
N MET A 2 -34.55 -13.43 8.91
CA MET A 2 -33.35 -12.70 9.35
C MET A 2 -32.18 -13.19 8.50
N GLN A 3 -31.68 -12.37 7.58
CA GLN A 3 -30.44 -12.71 6.89
C GLN A 3 -29.33 -12.76 7.95
N SER A 4 -28.52 -13.81 7.95
CA SER A 4 -27.35 -13.91 8.82
C SER A 4 -26.47 -12.67 8.61
N GLN A 5 -26.01 -12.03 9.68
CA GLN A 5 -25.14 -10.83 9.65
C GLN A 5 -23.96 -11.01 8.68
N TRP A 6 -23.41 -12.22 8.62
CA TRP A 6 -22.37 -12.62 7.66
C TRP A 6 -22.76 -12.39 6.18
N ARG A 7 -23.99 -12.71 5.77
CA ARG A 7 -24.47 -12.51 4.39
C ARG A 7 -24.58 -11.03 4.06
N THR A 8 -25.05 -10.24 5.02
CA THR A 8 -25.16 -8.79 4.89
C THR A 8 -23.78 -8.15 4.74
N ASP A 9 -22.82 -8.55 5.59
CA ASP A 9 -21.45 -8.03 5.54
C ASP A 9 -20.73 -8.43 4.25
N ARG A 10 -20.89 -9.68 3.79
CA ARG A 10 -20.33 -10.12 2.51
C ARG A 10 -20.95 -9.39 1.32
N THR A 11 -22.28 -9.21 1.31
CA THR A 11 -22.96 -8.45 0.25
C THR A 11 -22.52 -6.99 0.22
N LEU A 12 -22.32 -6.37 1.39
CA LEU A 12 -21.81 -4.99 1.49
C LEU A 12 -20.42 -4.86 0.89
N ILE A 13 -19.53 -5.82 1.14
CA ILE A 13 -18.18 -5.84 0.57
C ILE A 13 -18.22 -6.02 -0.95
N GLU A 14 -19.03 -6.95 -1.46
CA GLU A 14 -19.18 -7.16 -2.91
C GLU A 14 -19.75 -5.91 -3.61
N MET A 15 -20.76 -5.26 -3.02
CA MET A 15 -21.30 -4.00 -3.53
C MET A 15 -20.25 -2.89 -3.51
N ALA A 16 -19.49 -2.77 -2.43
CA ALA A 16 -18.43 -1.77 -2.31
C ALA A 16 -17.32 -1.98 -3.36
N LYS A 17 -16.95 -3.23 -3.64
CA LYS A 17 -16.02 -3.56 -4.72
C LYS A 17 -16.52 -3.04 -6.06
N ILE A 18 -17.77 -3.37 -6.41
CA ILE A 18 -18.41 -2.97 -7.69
C ILE A 18 -18.47 -1.45 -7.84
N VAL A 19 -18.78 -0.71 -6.77
CA VAL A 19 -19.00 0.74 -6.82
C VAL A 19 -17.69 1.54 -6.72
N MET A 20 -16.75 1.11 -5.88
CA MET A 20 -15.60 1.94 -5.48
C MET A 20 -14.31 1.56 -6.20
N MET A 21 -14.13 0.28 -6.55
CA MET A 21 -12.88 -0.28 -7.04
C MET A 21 -12.89 -0.45 -8.56
N LYS A 22 -11.71 -0.34 -9.17
CA LYS A 22 -11.54 -0.69 -10.58
C LYS A 22 -11.63 -2.20 -10.73
N SER A 23 -12.52 -2.68 -11.62
CA SER A 23 -12.60 -4.10 -11.94
C SER A 23 -11.27 -4.61 -12.51
N GLY A 24 -10.77 -5.72 -11.95
CA GLY A 24 -9.45 -6.29 -12.24
C GLY A 24 -8.28 -5.45 -11.70
N GLY A 25 -8.55 -4.46 -10.85
CA GLY A 25 -7.54 -3.62 -10.20
C GLY A 25 -6.91 -4.28 -8.97
N ARG A 26 -5.84 -3.67 -8.46
CA ARG A 26 -5.13 -4.15 -7.26
C ARG A 26 -5.99 -4.06 -6.02
N ALA A 27 -6.79 -3.00 -5.89
CA ALA A 27 -7.67 -2.86 -4.73
C ALA A 27 -8.68 -4.01 -4.64
N GLU A 28 -9.26 -4.41 -5.77
CA GLU A 28 -10.16 -5.56 -5.86
C GLU A 28 -9.42 -6.88 -5.60
N GLU A 29 -8.23 -7.05 -6.16
CA GLU A 29 -7.40 -8.24 -5.92
C GLU A 29 -7.06 -8.40 -4.42
N TYR A 30 -6.68 -7.32 -3.76
CA TYR A 30 -6.19 -7.35 -2.38
C TYR A 30 -7.32 -7.55 -1.37
N ILE A 31 -8.50 -6.96 -1.62
CA ILE A 31 -9.67 -7.25 -0.80
C ILE A 31 -10.13 -8.70 -0.99
N ASN A 32 -10.11 -9.25 -2.21
CA ASN A 32 -10.44 -10.66 -2.42
C ASN A 32 -9.46 -11.56 -1.66
N HIS A 33 -8.16 -11.26 -1.74
CA HIS A 33 -7.13 -12.00 -1.03
C HIS A 33 -7.30 -11.95 0.49
N TYR A 34 -7.66 -10.78 1.03
CA TYR A 34 -8.01 -10.62 2.45
C TYR A 34 -9.21 -11.51 2.82
N MET A 35 -10.25 -11.48 1.98
CA MET A 35 -11.50 -12.22 2.18
C MET A 35 -11.35 -13.74 2.03
N ASP A 36 -10.42 -14.21 1.21
CA ASP A 36 -10.10 -15.63 1.07
C ASP A 36 -9.40 -16.20 2.30
N GLY A 37 -8.89 -15.35 3.21
CA GLY A 37 -8.37 -15.76 4.51
C GLY A 37 -7.03 -16.52 4.44
N THR A 38 -6.37 -16.55 3.29
CA THR A 38 -5.14 -17.35 3.11
C THR A 38 -3.96 -16.83 3.94
N GLY A 39 -3.96 -15.52 4.26
CA GLY A 39 -2.87 -14.84 4.97
C GLY A 39 -1.53 -14.83 4.22
N THR A 40 -1.49 -15.35 2.98
CA THR A 40 -0.24 -15.49 2.24
C THR A 40 0.27 -14.13 1.77
N PRO A 41 1.60 -13.88 1.78
CA PRO A 41 2.16 -12.61 1.35
C PRO A 41 1.80 -12.21 -0.08
N LYS A 42 1.63 -10.89 -0.30
CA LYS A 42 1.51 -10.29 -1.63
C LYS A 42 2.74 -9.43 -1.93
N TYR A 43 3.08 -9.36 -3.21
CA TYR A 43 4.27 -8.68 -3.71
C TYR A 43 3.89 -7.72 -4.83
N PHE A 44 4.54 -6.56 -4.88
CA PHE A 44 4.50 -5.64 -6.01
C PHE A 44 5.88 -5.00 -6.20
N MET A 45 6.16 -4.47 -7.38
CA MET A 45 7.43 -3.78 -7.59
C MET A 45 7.38 -2.36 -7.02
N ALA A 46 8.36 -1.96 -6.21
CA ALA A 46 8.41 -0.58 -5.71
C ALA A 46 8.46 0.46 -6.85
N SER A 47 9.15 0.13 -7.95
CA SER A 47 9.18 0.94 -9.17
C SER A 47 7.81 1.10 -9.81
N GLN A 48 6.95 0.08 -9.73
CA GLN A 48 5.59 0.16 -10.26
C GLN A 48 4.78 1.23 -9.55
N LEU A 49 4.82 1.26 -8.21
CA LEU A 49 4.15 2.30 -7.43
C LEU A 49 4.68 3.71 -7.78
N LEU A 50 6.00 3.86 -7.84
CA LEU A 50 6.65 5.15 -8.14
C LEU A 50 6.46 5.63 -9.59
N ASN A 51 6.18 4.72 -10.52
CA ASN A 51 5.93 5.05 -11.93
C ASN A 51 4.45 5.33 -12.21
N GLU A 52 3.54 4.62 -11.54
CA GLU A 52 2.10 4.71 -11.78
C GLU A 52 1.38 5.74 -10.92
N ASP A 53 1.98 6.22 -9.82
CA ASP A 53 1.41 7.25 -8.95
C ASP A 53 2.32 8.48 -8.84
N SER A 54 1.94 9.53 -9.56
CA SER A 54 2.71 10.78 -9.64
C SER A 54 2.80 11.53 -8.30
N GLY A 55 1.81 11.40 -7.43
CA GLY A 55 1.79 12.02 -6.11
C GLY A 55 2.81 11.36 -5.18
N VAL A 56 2.82 10.02 -5.18
CA VAL A 56 3.80 9.23 -4.43
C VAL A 56 5.21 9.49 -4.93
N SER A 57 5.40 9.44 -6.26
CA SER A 57 6.70 9.70 -6.92
C SER A 57 7.28 11.07 -6.54
N ARG A 58 6.47 12.13 -6.69
CA ARG A 58 6.88 13.50 -6.37
C ARG A 58 7.23 13.65 -4.89
N GLY A 59 6.40 13.10 -3.99
CA GLY A 59 6.64 13.15 -2.56
C GLY A 59 7.94 12.44 -2.16
N PHE A 60 8.19 11.26 -2.74
CA PHE A 60 9.41 10.50 -2.54
C PHE A 60 10.64 11.25 -3.06
N ILE A 61 10.63 11.75 -4.30
CA ILE A 61 11.71 12.54 -4.91
C ILE A 61 12.05 13.76 -4.06
N ASN A 62 11.03 14.48 -3.58
CA ASN A 62 11.22 15.64 -2.71
C ASN A 62 11.84 15.27 -1.37
N ALA A 63 11.40 14.17 -0.75
CA ALA A 63 11.96 13.68 0.50
C ALA A 63 13.46 13.33 0.36
N ILE A 64 13.84 12.61 -0.70
CA ILE A 64 15.24 12.27 -0.97
C ILE A 64 16.07 13.52 -1.24
N ASN A 65 15.58 14.43 -2.08
CA ASN A 65 16.30 15.68 -2.35
C ASN A 65 16.48 16.54 -1.08
N ASN A 66 15.49 16.56 -0.19
CA ASN A 66 15.61 17.25 1.09
C ASN A 66 16.66 16.60 1.99
N GLU A 67 16.78 15.28 2.02
CA GLU A 67 17.88 14.61 2.74
C GLU A 67 19.24 14.92 2.12
N ALA A 68 19.36 14.87 0.79
CA ALA A 68 20.61 15.17 0.09
C ALA A 68 21.07 16.62 0.29
N LYS A 69 20.13 17.57 0.44
CA LYS A 69 20.43 18.98 0.72
C LYS A 69 20.92 19.24 2.15
N LYS A 70 20.60 18.39 3.12
CA LYS A 70 21.07 18.55 4.51
C LYS A 70 22.56 18.25 4.65
N SER A 71 23.04 17.24 3.93
CA SER A 71 24.44 16.82 3.93
C SER A 71 24.71 15.90 2.74
N PRO A 72 25.95 15.85 2.21
CA PRO A 72 26.33 14.89 1.19
C PRO A 72 25.99 13.45 1.61
N MET A 73 25.22 12.75 0.77
CA MET A 73 24.82 11.37 1.04
C MET A 73 26.00 10.42 0.86
N LYS A 74 26.11 9.42 1.75
CA LYS A 74 27.18 8.40 1.68
C LYS A 74 26.61 7.07 1.20
N PRO A 75 27.28 6.34 0.29
CA PRO A 75 26.84 5.01 -0.12
C PRO A 75 26.54 4.10 1.09
N GLY A 76 25.41 3.40 1.04
CA GLY A 76 24.87 2.60 2.14
C GLY A 76 24.01 3.37 3.14
N GLN A 77 23.91 4.71 3.04
CA GLN A 77 22.98 5.51 3.83
C GLN A 77 21.54 5.06 3.58
N LYS A 78 20.78 4.91 4.65
CA LYS A 78 19.41 4.37 4.60
C LYS A 78 18.42 5.38 5.15
N GLY A 79 17.17 5.24 4.74
CA GLY A 79 16.07 5.93 5.37
C GLY A 79 14.74 5.29 5.00
N ARG A 80 13.68 5.89 5.52
CA ARG A 80 12.31 5.45 5.30
C ARG A 80 11.45 6.65 4.93
N TYR A 81 10.69 6.50 3.84
CA TYR A 81 9.64 7.43 3.44
C TYR A 81 8.28 6.79 3.68
N TRP A 82 7.43 7.44 4.46
CA TRP A 82 6.05 7.00 4.65
C TRP A 82 5.16 7.62 3.57
N VAL A 83 4.70 6.78 2.65
CA VAL A 83 3.66 7.17 1.70
C VAL A 83 2.36 7.25 2.47
N LYS A 84 1.92 8.46 2.80
CA LYS A 84 0.62 8.66 3.44
C LYS A 84 -0.49 8.48 2.43
N GLN A 85 -1.64 8.03 2.91
CA GLN A 85 -2.83 7.81 2.09
C GLN A 85 -3.25 9.09 1.31
N GLU A 86 -3.06 10.27 1.89
CA GLU A 86 -3.37 11.57 1.24
C GLU A 86 -2.46 11.91 0.04
N TYR A 87 -1.34 11.21 -0.14
CA TYR A 87 -0.38 11.49 -1.22
C TYR A 87 -0.63 10.69 -2.50
N TYR A 88 -1.54 9.71 -2.46
CA TYR A 88 -1.87 8.94 -3.65
C TYR A 88 -2.71 9.76 -4.61
N THR A 89 -2.32 9.74 -5.88
CA THR A 89 -3.10 10.31 -7.00
C THR A 89 -3.80 9.22 -7.80
N ASN A 90 -3.34 7.98 -7.70
CA ASN A 90 -3.92 6.82 -8.34
C ASN A 90 -4.89 6.12 -7.38
N LYS A 91 -6.19 6.19 -7.69
CA LYS A 91 -7.27 5.64 -6.86
C LYS A 91 -7.11 4.13 -6.57
N ASP A 92 -6.56 3.37 -7.51
CA ASP A 92 -6.34 1.93 -7.31
C ASP A 92 -5.25 1.68 -6.25
N TRP A 93 -4.12 2.39 -6.33
CA TRP A 93 -3.08 2.33 -5.30
C TRP A 93 -3.53 2.86 -3.95
N TRP A 94 -4.27 3.97 -3.95
CA TRP A 94 -4.85 4.58 -2.76
C TRP A 94 -5.72 3.60 -1.96
N MET A 95 -6.57 2.84 -2.66
CA MET A 95 -7.42 1.83 -2.05
C MET A 95 -6.68 0.52 -1.73
N ALA A 96 -5.66 0.18 -2.52
CA ALA A 96 -4.93 -1.07 -2.37
C ALA A 96 -3.96 -1.08 -1.18
N LEU A 97 -3.25 0.02 -0.90
CA LEU A 97 -2.16 0.00 0.09
C LEU A 97 -2.47 0.78 1.39
N GLY A 98 -3.37 1.77 1.35
CA GLY A 98 -3.48 2.73 2.44
C GLY A 98 -2.16 3.48 2.63
N SER A 99 -1.67 3.61 3.86
CA SER A 99 -0.31 4.13 4.10
C SER A 99 0.75 3.02 3.97
N PHE A 100 1.85 3.29 3.28
CA PHE A 100 2.89 2.29 3.01
C PHE A 100 4.31 2.85 3.18
N PRO A 101 5.23 2.15 3.87
CA PRO A 101 6.62 2.57 4.01
C PRO A 101 7.47 2.14 2.80
N LEU A 102 8.22 3.08 2.25
CA LEU A 102 9.31 2.83 1.31
C LEU A 102 10.65 3.02 2.01
N ASP A 103 11.34 1.91 2.23
CA ASP A 103 12.72 1.88 2.70
C ASP A 103 13.66 2.11 1.52
N TRP A 104 14.62 3.02 1.68
CA TRP A 104 15.59 3.35 0.65
C TRP A 104 17.03 3.20 1.16
N VAL A 105 17.93 2.81 0.26
CA VAL A 105 19.38 2.75 0.47
C VAL A 105 20.05 3.50 -0.67
N TYR A 106 20.86 4.49 -0.34
CA TYR A 106 21.63 5.25 -1.32
C TYR A 106 22.84 4.45 -1.80
N MET A 107 22.97 4.33 -3.12
CA MET A 107 24.01 3.53 -3.77
C MET A 107 25.15 4.40 -4.31
N GLY A 108 24.84 5.62 -4.75
CA GLY A 108 25.81 6.56 -5.30
C GLY A 108 25.15 7.53 -6.28
N GLU A 109 26.00 8.28 -6.99
CA GLU A 109 25.55 9.16 -8.07
C GLU A 109 25.77 8.49 -9.43
N ARG A 110 24.85 8.76 -10.36
CA ARG A 110 24.97 8.35 -11.76
C ARG A 110 24.69 9.54 -12.66
N GLN A 111 25.55 9.77 -13.62
CA GLN A 111 25.30 10.75 -14.67
C GLN A 111 24.31 10.18 -15.70
N SER A 112 23.25 10.92 -15.99
CA SER A 112 22.26 10.58 -17.01
C SER A 112 21.85 11.83 -17.78
N ASN A 113 22.15 11.87 -19.09
CA ASN A 113 21.84 13.01 -19.97
C ASN A 113 22.28 14.37 -19.40
N GLY A 114 23.48 14.44 -18.80
CA GLY A 114 24.03 15.66 -18.20
C GLY A 114 23.40 16.07 -16.86
N THR A 115 22.51 15.23 -16.30
CA THR A 115 21.92 15.42 -14.97
C THR A 115 22.51 14.41 -13.99
N THR A 116 22.94 14.88 -12.82
CA THR A 116 23.29 14.01 -11.70
C THR A 116 22.03 13.36 -11.14
N MET A 117 22.00 12.03 -11.15
CA MET A 117 20.93 11.22 -10.56
C MET A 117 21.46 10.56 -9.29
N LEU A 118 20.68 10.59 -8.22
CA LEU A 118 20.90 9.78 -7.03
C LEU A 118 20.36 8.38 -7.29
N GLU A 119 21.22 7.38 -7.22
CA GLU A 119 20.85 5.98 -7.37
C GLU A 119 20.47 5.40 -6.01
N LEU A 120 19.26 4.85 -5.92
CA LEU A 120 18.69 4.28 -4.71
C LEU A 120 18.26 2.83 -4.96
N THR A 121 18.45 1.96 -3.97
CA THR A 121 17.67 0.72 -3.86
C THR A 121 16.44 1.01 -3.00
N ILE A 122 15.24 0.75 -3.52
CA ILE A 122 13.97 0.97 -2.83
C ILE A 122 13.29 -0.36 -2.58
N SER A 123 12.77 -0.55 -1.37
CA SER A 123 11.98 -1.71 -0.97
C SER A 123 10.91 -1.28 0.05
N GLY A 124 10.07 -2.18 0.50
CA GLY A 124 9.11 -1.86 1.55
C GLY A 124 8.38 -3.07 2.05
N LYS A 125 7.90 -2.99 3.28
CA LYS A 125 7.08 -4.03 3.89
C LYS A 125 6.06 -3.38 4.82
N ASN A 126 4.80 -3.73 4.66
CA ASN A 126 3.76 -3.39 5.62
C ASN A 126 2.83 -4.58 5.83
N GLU A 127 2.24 -4.67 7.02
CA GLU A 127 1.13 -5.59 7.22
C GLU A 127 -0.11 -4.95 6.62
N TYR A 128 -0.76 -5.63 5.68
CA TYR A 128 -2.06 -5.23 5.19
C TYR A 128 -3.07 -5.46 6.30
N LYS A 129 -3.53 -4.35 6.88
CA LYS A 129 -4.55 -4.32 7.92
C LYS A 129 -5.77 -3.61 7.37
N TRP A 130 -6.89 -4.28 7.53
CA TRP A 130 -8.18 -3.66 7.32
C TRP A 130 -8.49 -2.84 8.59
N HIS A 131 -8.38 -1.50 8.54
CA HIS A 131 -8.61 -0.63 9.70
C HIS A 131 -10.10 -0.21 9.80
N PRO A 132 -10.92 -0.82 10.67
CA PRO A 132 -12.36 -0.54 10.78
C PRO A 132 -12.69 0.85 11.34
N ASP A 133 -11.80 1.41 12.14
CA ASP A 133 -12.07 2.64 12.89
C ASP A 133 -11.45 3.90 12.28
N GLU A 134 -10.64 3.74 11.23
CA GLU A 134 -10.07 4.88 10.49
C GLU A 134 -11.19 5.66 9.80
N ASP A 135 -11.16 6.99 9.92
CA ASP A 135 -12.16 7.85 9.31
C ASP A 135 -11.87 8.04 7.82
N ARG A 136 -12.56 7.24 7.00
CA ARG A 136 -12.43 7.18 5.54
C ARG A 136 -13.76 6.83 4.90
N GLU A 137 -13.96 7.21 3.64
CA GLU A 137 -15.21 6.95 2.90
C GLU A 137 -15.64 5.47 2.92
N THR A 138 -14.67 4.56 3.04
CA THR A 138 -14.87 3.12 3.04
C THR A 138 -15.05 2.52 4.44
N LYS A 139 -15.23 3.31 5.51
CA LYS A 139 -15.31 2.84 6.91
C LYS A 139 -16.31 1.70 7.14
N LEU A 140 -17.50 1.76 6.55
CA LEU A 140 -18.53 0.72 6.72
C LEU A 140 -18.10 -0.64 6.14
N VAL A 141 -17.42 -0.61 5.00
CA VAL A 141 -16.79 -1.80 4.39
C VAL A 141 -15.67 -2.31 5.30
N HIS A 142 -14.99 -1.38 5.97
CA HIS A 142 -13.95 -1.70 6.92
C HIS A 142 -14.44 -2.47 8.15
N GLN A 143 -15.52 -2.00 8.74
CA GLN A 143 -16.17 -2.68 9.85
C GLN A 143 -16.79 -4.01 9.43
N ALA A 144 -17.36 -4.11 8.22
CA ALA A 144 -17.91 -5.37 7.72
C ALA A 144 -16.86 -6.46 7.56
N ALA A 145 -15.69 -6.17 6.97
CA ALA A 145 -14.68 -7.20 6.80
C ALA A 145 -13.96 -7.57 8.10
N ASP A 146 -13.91 -6.66 9.10
CA ASP A 146 -13.45 -7.03 10.45
C ASP A 146 -14.46 -7.95 11.17
N ARG A 147 -15.77 -7.72 11.02
CA ARG A 147 -16.80 -8.65 11.53
C ARG A 147 -16.70 -10.03 10.88
N LEU A 148 -16.33 -10.12 9.60
CA LEU A 148 -16.12 -11.39 8.91
C LEU A 148 -14.86 -12.14 9.38
N ARG A 149 -13.93 -11.47 10.09
CA ARG A 149 -12.79 -12.11 10.75
C ARG A 149 -13.16 -12.73 12.10
N HIS A 150 -14.17 -12.18 12.78
CA HIS A 150 -14.66 -12.63 14.07
C HIS A 150 -16.13 -13.05 13.97
N PRO A 151 -16.45 -14.16 13.28
CA PRO A 151 -17.84 -14.56 13.09
C PRO A 151 -18.50 -14.77 14.46
N GLN A 152 -19.49 -13.93 14.77
CA GLN A 152 -20.33 -14.14 15.96
C GLN A 152 -21.02 -15.48 15.81
N THR A 153 -20.77 -16.39 16.74
CA THR A 153 -21.24 -17.77 16.67
C THR A 153 -22.76 -17.80 16.86
N ASN A 154 -23.53 -17.58 15.80
CA ASN A 154 -24.95 -17.87 15.78
C ASN A 154 -25.17 -19.30 15.30
N VAL A 155 -26.16 -19.98 15.91
CA VAL A 155 -26.47 -21.40 15.62
C VAL A 155 -26.84 -21.62 14.14
N LEU A 156 -27.26 -20.57 13.42
CA LEU A 156 -27.57 -20.59 11.99
C LEU A 156 -26.34 -20.46 11.07
N ASP A 157 -25.18 -20.06 11.60
CA ASP A 157 -23.93 -19.84 10.82
C ASP A 157 -23.01 -21.08 10.81
N ILE A 158 -23.38 -22.15 11.55
CA ILE A 158 -22.57 -23.37 11.76
C ILE A 158 -22.41 -24.21 10.47
N LEU A 159 -23.21 -23.96 9.43
CA LEU A 159 -23.27 -24.81 8.23
C LEU A 159 -22.32 -24.38 7.09
N GLN A 160 -21.46 -23.38 7.26
CA GLN A 160 -20.53 -22.96 6.21
C GLN A 160 -19.08 -22.87 6.71
N PRO A 161 -18.11 -23.47 6.01
CA PRO A 161 -16.70 -23.27 6.29
C PRO A 161 -16.33 -21.84 5.87
N THR A 162 -16.45 -20.90 6.80
CA THR A 162 -15.98 -19.53 6.60
C THR A 162 -14.55 -19.49 7.11
N GLN A 163 -13.57 -19.56 6.21
CA GLN A 163 -12.23 -19.12 6.59
C GLN A 163 -12.35 -17.65 6.98
N PRO A 164 -11.94 -17.27 8.21
CA PRO A 164 -12.01 -15.88 8.62
C PRO A 164 -11.11 -15.06 7.70
N ALA A 165 -11.56 -13.85 7.36
CA ALA A 165 -10.71 -12.93 6.63
C ALA A 165 -9.40 -12.71 7.41
N ALA A 166 -8.27 -12.65 6.71
CA ALA A 166 -6.95 -12.68 7.35
C ALA A 166 -6.07 -11.54 6.84
N ASN A 167 -5.38 -10.88 7.77
CA ASN A 167 -4.30 -9.97 7.43
C ASN A 167 -3.22 -10.72 6.64
N PHE A 168 -2.50 -10.01 5.79
CA PHE A 168 -1.36 -10.56 5.06
C PHE A 168 -0.25 -9.52 4.96
N TRP A 169 0.98 -9.99 4.70
CA TRP A 169 2.10 -9.10 4.51
C TRP A 169 2.18 -8.62 3.06
N MET A 170 2.34 -7.31 2.88
CA MET A 170 2.61 -6.64 1.61
C MET A 170 4.10 -6.32 1.50
N TYR A 171 4.71 -6.74 0.40
CA TYR A 171 6.12 -6.49 0.11
C TYR A 171 6.27 -5.69 -1.19
N ALA A 172 6.94 -4.55 -1.12
CA ALA A 172 7.47 -3.88 -2.29
C ALA A 172 8.84 -4.49 -2.60
N THR A 173 8.94 -5.27 -3.67
CA THR A 173 10.16 -5.96 -4.06
C THR A 173 11.25 -4.96 -4.38
N PRO A 174 12.51 -5.19 -3.94
CA PRO A 174 13.61 -4.27 -4.17
C PRO A 174 13.77 -3.88 -5.64
N CYS A 175 13.97 -2.59 -5.91
CA CYS A 175 14.34 -2.10 -7.24
C CYS A 175 15.34 -0.96 -7.16
N THR A 176 16.16 -0.81 -8.21
CA THR A 176 16.94 0.41 -8.41
C THR A 176 16.04 1.53 -8.93
N TYR A 177 16.15 2.71 -8.35
CA TYR A 177 15.42 3.90 -8.74
C TYR A 177 16.35 5.11 -8.81
N LEU A 178 16.19 5.92 -9.85
CA LEU A 178 17.02 7.10 -10.08
C LEU A 178 16.23 8.35 -9.75
N VAL A 179 16.73 9.15 -8.80
CA VAL A 179 16.13 10.42 -8.41
C VAL A 179 16.94 11.56 -9.01
N PRO A 180 16.34 12.48 -9.78
CA PRO A 180 17.06 13.65 -10.25
C PRO A 180 17.50 14.51 -9.06
N TYR A 181 18.79 14.81 -9.00
CA TYR A 181 19.33 15.69 -7.97
C TYR A 181 19.19 17.15 -8.39
N SER A 182 18.60 17.96 -7.51
CA SER A 182 18.31 19.38 -7.76
C SER A 182 19.08 20.36 -6.84
N GLY A 183 20.09 19.87 -6.12
CA GLY A 183 20.85 20.68 -5.17
C GLY A 183 22.19 21.19 -5.71
N ALA A 184 22.51 22.45 -5.45
CA ALA A 184 23.91 22.85 -5.32
C ALA A 184 24.39 22.38 -3.94
N TYR A 185 25.58 21.79 -3.86
CA TYR A 185 26.22 21.57 -2.56
C TYR A 185 26.35 22.93 -1.87
N ALA A 186 25.79 23.08 -0.66
CA ALA A 186 26.13 24.20 0.20
C ALA A 186 27.57 23.95 0.67
N TYR A 187 28.51 24.57 -0.03
CA TYR A 187 29.93 24.56 0.34
C TYR A 187 30.17 25.46 1.54
#